data_AF-A0A7V0UBE7-F1
#
_entry.id   AF-A0A7V0UBE7-F1
#
_cell.length_a   1.000
_cell.length_b   1.000
_cell.length_c   1.000
_cell.angle_alpha   90.00
_cell.angle_beta   90.00
_cell.angle_gamma   90.00
#
_symmetry.space_group_name_H-M   'P 1'
#
loop_
_entity.id
_entity.type
_entity.pdbx_description
1 polymer ?
#
loop_
_entity_poly.entity_id
_entity_poly.type
_entity_poly.pdbx_seq_one_letter_code
_entity_poly.pdbx_strand_id
1 'polypeptide(L)'
;MDIDFPFIRLTTLSFFSFVLLALWIVVIVWVYRDAERRGMNGILWALLVLIGNLIGLLIYLILRSDSSLPASVGNRPGAVTKPCPGCGKQ
;
A
#
# COMPACT_ATOMS: atom_id res chain seq x y z
N MET A 1 42.03 21.30 15.74
CA MET A 1 41.53 19.91 15.63
C MET A 1 40.11 20.00 15.11
N ASP A 2 39.96 20.43 13.85
CA ASP A 2 38.67 20.88 13.30
C ASP A 2 38.29 20.08 12.05
N ILE A 3 39.10 19.09 11.69
CA ILE A 3 38.98 18.32 10.45
C ILE A 3 38.15 17.04 10.64
N ASP A 4 37.91 16.55 11.87
CA ASP A 4 37.16 15.30 12.08
C ASP A 4 35.63 15.46 11.97
N PHE A 5 35.08 16.61 12.37
CA PHE A 5 33.62 16.84 12.40
C PHE A 5 32.93 16.80 11.02
N PRO A 6 33.43 17.44 9.95
CA PRO A 6 32.78 17.40 8.64
C PRO A 6 32.91 16.04 7.95
N PHE A 7 34.05 15.34 8.10
CA PHE A 7 34.26 14.03 7.50
C PHE A 7 33.37 12.95 8.14
N ILE A 8 33.22 12.96 9.46
CA ILE A 8 32.31 12.04 10.18
C ILE A 8 30.85 12.33 9.83
N ARG A 9 30.46 13.61 9.71
CA ARG A 9 29.11 14.00 9.28
C ARG A 9 28.82 13.56 7.85
N LEU A 10 29.76 13.72 6.91
CA LEU A 10 29.57 13.34 5.52
C LEU A 10 29.44 11.83 5.35
N THR A 11 30.29 11.06 6.04
CA THR A 11 30.31 9.59 5.97
C THR A 11 29.07 8.98 6.61
N THR A 12 28.64 9.48 7.78
CA THR A 12 27.41 9.01 8.44
C THR A 12 26.16 9.33 7.63
N LEU A 13 26.06 10.52 7.02
CA LEU A 13 24.94 10.88 6.14
C LEU A 13 24.89 10.01 4.87
N SER A 14 26.06 9.72 4.28
CA SER A 14 26.15 8.86 3.09
C SER A 14 25.69 7.43 3.40
N PHE A 15 26.16 6.86 4.50
CA PHE A 15 25.74 5.53 4.94
C PHE A 15 24.24 5.49 5.27
N PHE A 16 23.73 6.48 5.98
CA PHE A 16 22.31 6.57 6.32
C PHE A 16 21.43 6.65 5.07
N SER A 17 21.83 7.44 4.07
CA SER A 17 21.13 7.52 2.78
C SER A 17 21.10 6.16 2.06
N PHE A 18 22.22 5.43 2.06
CA PHE A 18 22.30 4.08 1.49
C PHE A 18 21.37 3.10 2.20
N VAL A 19 21.31 3.14 3.53
CA VAL A 19 20.41 2.29 4.33
C VAL A 19 18.95 2.64 4.04
N LEU A 20 18.60 3.92 3.97
CA LEU A 20 17.25 4.36 3.61
C LEU A 20 16.85 3.91 2.21
N LEU A 21 17.76 4.00 1.23
CA LEU A 21 17.53 3.53 -0.13
C LEU A 21 17.30 2.01 -0.16
N ALA A 22 18.13 1.24 0.54
CA ALA A 22 17.99 -0.21 0.64
C ALA A 22 16.66 -0.59 1.31
N LEU A 23 16.30 0.08 2.40
CA LEU A 23 15.01 -0.10 3.07
C LEU A 23 13.84 0.21 2.13
N TRP A 24 13.95 1.28 1.33
CA TRP A 24 12.95 1.63 0.33
C TRP A 24 12.73 0.54 -0.72
N ILE A 25 13.82 -0.03 -1.24
CA ILE A 25 13.74 -1.15 -2.20
C ILE A 25 13.09 -2.37 -1.55
N VAL A 26 13.48 -2.70 -0.31
CA VAL A 26 12.89 -3.81 0.44
C VAL A 26 11.38 -3.60 0.64
N VAL A 27 10.96 -2.38 0.96
CA VAL A 27 9.54 -2.02 1.13
C VAL A 27 8.76 -2.25 -0.18
N ILE A 28 9.27 -1.79 -1.33
CA ILE A 28 8.61 -1.99 -2.62
C ILE A 28 8.45 -3.48 -2.95
N VAL A 29 9.52 -4.25 -2.79
CA VAL A 29 9.52 -5.71 -3.03
C VAL A 29 8.56 -6.41 -2.06
N TRP A 30 8.51 -5.94 -0.80
CA TRP A 30 7.60 -6.48 0.21
C TRP A 30 6.14 -6.19 -0.14
N VAL A 31 5.78 -4.97 -0.54
CA VAL A 31 4.42 -4.61 -0.99
C VAL A 31 3.99 -5.47 -2.18
N TYR A 32 4.88 -5.63 -3.17
CA TYR A 32 4.60 -6.48 -4.32
C TYR A 32 4.28 -7.92 -3.89
N ARG A 33 5.13 -8.52 -3.04
CA ARG A 33 4.90 -9.88 -2.52
C ARG A 33 3.67 -10.00 -1.63
N ASP A 34 3.38 -8.98 -0.82
CA ASP A 34 2.21 -9.00 0.08
C ASP A 34 0.90 -8.93 -0.71
N ALA A 35 0.84 -8.09 -1.74
CA ALA A 35 -0.32 -7.98 -2.61
C ALA A 35 -0.52 -9.25 -3.46
N GLU A 36 0.55 -9.85 -3.99
CA GLU A 36 0.48 -11.12 -4.72
C GLU A 36 -0.05 -12.26 -3.85
N ARG A 37 0.37 -12.34 -2.58
CA ARG A 37 -0.14 -13.32 -1.61
C ARG A 37 -1.64 -13.16 -1.33
N ARG A 38 -2.18 -11.95 -1.50
CA ARG A 38 -3.61 -11.65 -1.30
C ARG A 38 -4.45 -11.90 -2.56
N GLY A 39 -3.84 -12.37 -3.65
CA GLY A 39 -4.54 -12.58 -4.93
C GLY A 39 -4.99 -11.28 -5.60
N MET A 40 -4.43 -10.14 -5.20
CA MET A 40 -4.64 -8.84 -5.82
C MET A 40 -3.45 -8.52 -6.72
N ASN A 41 -3.65 -7.73 -7.78
CA ASN A 41 -2.57 -7.35 -8.70
C ASN A 41 -1.43 -6.63 -7.96
N GLY A 42 -0.35 -7.35 -7.64
CA GLY A 42 0.76 -6.82 -6.85
C GLY A 42 1.50 -5.68 -7.53
N ILE A 43 1.50 -5.68 -8.86
CA ILE A 43 2.08 -4.61 -9.69
C ILE A 43 1.32 -3.30 -9.49
N LEU A 44 -0.02 -3.32 -9.43
CA LEU A 44 -0.82 -2.10 -9.25
C LEU A 44 -0.55 -1.46 -7.88
N TRP A 45 -0.47 -2.27 -6.83
CA TRP A 45 -0.16 -1.80 -5.48
C TRP A 45 1.28 -1.31 -5.36
N ALA A 46 2.24 -2.02 -5.94
CA ALA A 46 3.63 -1.58 -5.98
C ALA A 46 3.79 -0.25 -6.74
N LEU A 47 3.09 -0.07 -7.87
CA LEU A 47 3.12 1.16 -8.65
C LEU A 47 2.47 2.33 -7.89
N LEU A 48 1.37 2.09 -7.17
CA LEU A 48 0.74 3.10 -6.31
C LEU A 48 1.68 3.55 -5.18
N VAL A 49 2.38 2.61 -4.54
CA VAL A 49 3.40 2.92 -3.50
C VAL A 49 4.62 3.59 -4.12
N LEU A 50 5.00 3.24 -5.35
CA LEU A 50 6.10 3.88 -6.08
C LEU A 50 5.79 5.36 -6.36
N ILE A 51 4.59 5.65 -6.86
CA ILE A 51 4.15 7.03 -7.20
C ILE A 51 3.85 7.83 -5.93
N GLY A 52 3.15 7.23 -4.97
CA GLY A 52 2.78 7.87 -3.71
C GLY A 52 3.92 7.93 -2.70
N ASN A 53 5.05 7.27 -2.96
CA ASN A 53 6.18 7.16 -2.06
C ASN A 53 5.70 6.78 -0.64
N LEU A 54 6.14 7.51 0.39
CA LEU A 54 5.76 7.25 1.77
C LEU A 54 4.25 7.37 2.01
N ILE A 55 3.57 8.27 1.30
CA ILE A 55 2.12 8.47 1.41
C ILE A 55 1.37 7.28 0.78
N GLY A 56 1.84 6.79 -0.38
CA GLY A 56 1.30 5.61 -1.04
C GLY A 56 1.44 4.36 -0.17
N LEU A 57 2.58 4.22 0.52
CA LEU A 57 2.79 3.15 1.50
C LEU A 57 1.81 3.26 2.68
N LEU A 58 1.61 4.48 3.21
CA LEU A 58 0.71 4.72 4.34
C LEU A 58 -0.74 4.39 3.98
N ILE A 59 -1.19 4.85 2.81
CA ILE A 59 -2.50 4.54 2.25
C ILE A 59 -2.64 3.03 2.02
N TYR A 60 -1.63 2.38 1.43
CA TYR A 60 -1.62 0.93 1.26
C TYR A 60 -1.81 0.20 2.60
N LEU A 61 -1.11 0.63 3.66
CA LEU A 61 -1.23 0.03 4.99
C LEU A 61 -2.63 0.18 5.59
N ILE A 62 -3.28 1.32 5.39
CA ILE A 62 -4.66 1.57 5.84
C ILE A 62 -5.65 0.71 5.03
N LEU A 63 -5.59 0.73 3.70
CA LEU A 63 -6.45 -0.12 2.87
C LEU A 63 -6.15 -1.62 3.05
N ARG A 64 -4.92 -1.98 3.44
CA ARG A 64 -4.55 -3.36 3.75
C ARG A 64 -5.29 -3.88 4.99
N SER A 65 -5.56 -3.04 6.00
CA SER A 65 -6.42 -3.41 7.11
C SER A 65 -7.88 -3.58 6.68
N ASP A 66 -8.38 -2.69 5.83
CA ASP A 66 -9.78 -2.73 5.39
C ASP A 66 -10.05 -3.88 4.39
N SER A 67 -9.07 -4.23 3.54
CA SER A 67 -9.17 -5.35 2.59
C SER A 67 -9.04 -6.74 3.23
N SER A 68 -8.82 -6.81 4.55
CA SER A 68 -9.06 -8.05 5.33
C SER A 68 -10.56 -8.36 5.42
N LEU A 69 -11.41 -7.36 5.17
CA LEU A 69 -12.81 -7.63 4.92
C LEU A 69 -12.88 -8.25 3.53
N PRO A 70 -13.34 -9.51 3.40
CA PRO A 70 -13.59 -10.07 2.09
C PRO A 70 -14.46 -9.08 1.32
N ALA A 71 -14.18 -8.95 0.02
CA ALA A 71 -14.98 -8.20 -0.94
C ALA A 71 -16.41 -8.76 -1.02
N SER A 72 -17.21 -8.57 0.02
CA SER A 72 -18.64 -8.74 0.08
C SER A 72 -19.34 -7.49 0.61
N VAL A 73 -18.61 -6.40 0.86
CA VAL A 73 -19.20 -5.12 1.26
C VAL A 73 -18.51 -4.01 0.49
N GLY A 74 -19.06 -3.62 -0.67
CA GLY A 74 -18.59 -2.39 -1.31
C GLY A 74 -18.75 -2.19 -2.80
N ASN A 75 -19.65 -2.89 -3.50
CA ASN A 75 -20.34 -2.21 -4.60
C ASN A 75 -21.69 -2.87 -4.88
N ARG A 76 -22.76 -2.31 -4.27
CA ARG A 76 -23.92 -1.83 -5.02
C ARG A 76 -24.66 -0.75 -4.21
N PRO A 77 -24.30 0.54 -4.30
CA PRO A 77 -25.30 1.59 -4.17
C PRO A 77 -26.19 1.49 -5.41
N GLY A 78 -27.26 0.69 -5.33
CA GLY A 78 -28.31 0.69 -6.36
C GLY A 78 -28.36 -0.48 -7.35
N ALA A 79 -28.08 -1.74 -6.94
CA ALA A 79 -28.99 -2.78 -7.45
C ALA A 79 -30.29 -2.59 -6.70
N VAL A 80 -31.16 -1.84 -7.35
CA VAL A 80 -32.58 -1.85 -7.12
C VAL A 80 -33.04 -3.32 -7.09
N THR A 81 -33.15 -3.93 -5.91
CA THR A 81 -34.13 -5.00 -5.73
C THR A 81 -35.48 -4.29 -5.81
N LYS A 82 -35.97 -4.10 -7.04
CA LYS A 82 -37.34 -3.65 -7.27
C LYS A 82 -38.22 -4.60 -6.47
N PRO A 83 -39.12 -4.11 -5.60
CA PRO A 83 -40.16 -4.96 -5.03
C PRO A 83 -40.90 -5.57 -6.21
N CYS A 84 -40.99 -6.90 -6.29
CA CYS A 84 -41.68 -7.58 -7.37
C CYS A 84 -43.14 -7.07 -7.42
N PRO A 85 -43.59 -6.40 -8.49
CA PRO A 85 -44.99 -6.02 -8.63
C PRO A 85 -45.74 -7.27 -9.09
N GLY A 86 -46.00 -8.19 -8.17
CA GLY A 86 -46.65 -9.47 -8.52
C GLY A 86 -46.49 -10.64 -7.57
N CYS A 87 -45.76 -10.54 -6.45
CA CYS A 87 -45.93 -11.52 -5.36
C CYS A 87 -47.25 -11.18 -4.64
N GLY A 88 -48.26 -12.01 -4.55
CA GLY A 88 -48.34 -13.46 -4.72
C GLY A 88 -49.47 -13.88 -3.78
N LYS A 89 -50.67 -13.41 -4.10
CA LYS A 89 -51.92 -13.68 -3.40
C LYS A 89 -52.33 -15.11 -3.69
N GLN A 90 -52.09 -16.01 -2.75
CA GLN A 90 -52.89 -17.19 -2.46
C GLN A 90 -52.84 -17.45 -0.96
#